data_AF-A0A506Y1N3-F1
#
_entry.id   AF-A0A506Y1N3-F1
#
_cell.length_a   1.000
_cell.length_b   1.000
_cell.length_c   1.000
_cell.angle_alpha   90.00
_cell.angle_beta   90.00
_cell.angle_gamma   90.00
#
_symmetry.space_group_name_H-M   'P 1'
#
loop_
_entity.id
_entity.type
_entity.pdbx_description
1 polymer ?
#
loop_
_entity_poly.entity_id
_entity_poly.type
_entity_poly.pdbx_seq_one_letter_code
_entity_poly.pdbx_strand_id
1 'polypeptide(L)'
;MTSDSDFVVRYDEAQQAAVEQTLRRLMRKQGILLIALAVVVGLLGAVPFGALSIAAGDIDVRLFVGVISLLVVPVALGVLGVRQLRRRLRTPEFAVVIAPGAVRFPALDRPSAFLPRIRAEEWEREGTSAEIVSASGLQAARVEFTRLDSGRSRRRSIAADTIDVDPRVIVDALRSAPTS
;
A
#
# COMPACT_ATOMS: atom_id res chain seq x y z
N MET A 1 -10.32 -9.31 -38.80
CA MET A 1 -10.55 -7.95 -38.26
C MET A 1 -9.63 -7.78 -37.07
N THR A 2 -8.81 -6.74 -37.11
CA THR A 2 -7.64 -6.47 -36.27
C THR A 2 -8.03 -6.19 -34.82
N SER A 3 -7.67 -7.08 -33.89
CA SER A 3 -7.65 -6.77 -32.44
C SER A 3 -6.44 -5.91 -32.12
N ASP A 4 -6.45 -4.67 -32.61
CA ASP A 4 -5.42 -3.66 -32.37
C ASP A 4 -5.84 -2.69 -31.24
N SER A 5 -6.91 -3.02 -30.53
CA SER A 5 -7.43 -2.23 -29.42
C SER A 5 -6.83 -2.71 -28.09
N ASP A 6 -6.29 -1.78 -27.31
CA ASP A 6 -5.90 -2.01 -25.93
C ASP A 6 -7.08 -2.56 -25.12
N PHE A 7 -6.87 -3.71 -24.47
CA PHE A 7 -7.83 -4.29 -23.56
C PHE A 7 -7.55 -3.79 -22.14
N VAL A 8 -8.40 -2.88 -21.66
CA VAL A 8 -8.26 -2.23 -20.35
C VAL A 8 -9.15 -2.93 -19.33
N VAL A 9 -8.57 -3.44 -18.26
CA VAL A 9 -9.29 -4.00 -17.11
C VAL A 9 -9.30 -2.94 -16.02
N ARG A 10 -10.49 -2.58 -15.52
CA ARG A 10 -10.64 -1.57 -14.48
C ARG A 10 -10.93 -2.22 -13.14
N TYR A 11 -10.76 -1.44 -12.08
CA TYR A 11 -11.28 -1.84 -10.79
C TYR A 11 -12.79 -1.59 -10.76
N ASP A 12 -13.53 -2.47 -10.09
CA ASP A 12 -14.95 -2.24 -9.81
C ASP A 12 -15.10 -0.98 -8.95
N GLU A 13 -15.87 0.00 -9.44
CA GLU A 13 -16.00 1.31 -8.80
C GLU A 13 -16.60 1.22 -7.38
N ALA A 14 -17.55 0.30 -7.16
CA ALA A 14 -18.22 0.14 -5.88
C ALA A 14 -17.26 -0.49 -4.85
N GLN A 15 -16.52 -1.53 -5.26
CA GLN A 15 -15.51 -2.17 -4.43
C GLN A 15 -14.35 -1.20 -4.14
N GLN A 16 -13.91 -0.45 -5.15
CA GLN A 16 -12.88 0.56 -4.99
C GLN A 16 -13.31 1.63 -3.98
N ALA A 17 -14.52 2.17 -4.09
CA ALA A 17 -15.03 3.15 -3.15
C ALA A 17 -15.09 2.61 -1.71
N ALA A 18 -15.55 1.37 -1.53
CA ALA A 18 -15.64 0.70 -0.24
C ALA A 18 -14.25 0.48 0.39
N VAL A 19 -13.28 0.00 -0.39
CA VAL A 19 -11.90 -0.20 0.04
C VAL A 19 -11.25 1.14 0.41
N GLU A 20 -11.40 2.16 -0.43
CA GLU A 20 -10.86 3.49 -0.15
C GLU A 20 -11.47 4.11 1.12
N GLN A 21 -12.77 3.94 1.34
CA GLN A 21 -13.44 4.44 2.55
C GLN A 21 -12.94 3.71 3.79
N THR A 22 -12.80 2.39 3.72
CA THR A 22 -12.33 1.55 4.82
C THR A 22 -10.86 1.86 5.15
N LEU A 23 -10.00 1.92 4.14
CA LEU A 23 -8.59 2.28 4.29
C LEU A 23 -8.44 3.69 4.87
N ARG A 24 -9.17 4.69 4.36
CA ARG A 24 -9.17 6.05 4.92
C ARG A 24 -9.55 6.05 6.39
N ARG A 25 -10.59 5.29 6.77
CA ARG A 25 -11.04 5.20 8.17
C ARG A 25 -9.98 4.53 9.06
N LEU A 26 -9.40 3.44 8.61
CA LEU A 26 -8.35 2.70 9.34
C LEU A 26 -7.09 3.54 9.51
N MET A 27 -6.60 4.16 8.44
CA MET A 27 -5.41 5.02 8.50
C MET A 27 -5.64 6.24 9.39
N ARG A 28 -6.85 6.81 9.37
CA ARG A 28 -7.20 7.91 10.27
C ARG A 28 -7.18 7.46 11.72
N LYS A 29 -7.77 6.30 12.04
CA LYS A 29 -7.72 5.72 13.38
C LYS A 29 -6.28 5.43 13.83
N GLN A 30 -5.46 4.86 12.96
CA GLN A 30 -4.06 4.56 13.27
C GLN A 30 -3.25 5.83 13.51
N GLY A 31 -3.43 6.86 12.68
CA GLY A 31 -2.80 8.17 12.87
C GLY A 31 -3.22 8.84 14.18
N ILE A 32 -4.51 8.81 14.53
CA ILE A 32 -5.02 9.32 15.81
C ILE A 32 -4.42 8.52 16.98
N LEU A 33 -4.36 7.19 16.87
CA LEU A 33 -3.82 6.33 17.92
C LEU A 33 -2.32 6.62 18.15
N LEU A 34 -1.54 6.82 17.09
CA LEU A 34 -0.13 7.21 17.20
C LEU A 34 0.06 8.56 17.88
N ILE A 35 -0.81 9.54 17.57
CA ILE A 35 -0.79 10.84 18.24
C ILE A 35 -1.18 10.70 19.71
N ALA A 36 -2.24 9.95 20.01
CA ALA A 36 -2.65 9.70 21.39
C ALA A 36 -1.54 9.01 22.18
N LEU A 37 -0.88 8.00 21.59
CA LEU A 37 0.25 7.32 22.20
C LEU A 37 1.43 8.28 22.42
N ALA A 38 1.74 9.15 21.46
CA ALA A 38 2.76 10.19 21.60
C ALA A 38 2.48 11.11 22.81
N VAL A 39 1.23 11.52 22.99
CA VAL A 39 0.81 12.35 24.13
C VAL A 39 0.97 11.60 25.45
N VAL A 40 0.50 10.35 25.52
CA VAL A 40 0.59 9.53 26.74
C VAL A 40 2.04 9.28 27.13
N VAL A 41 2.89 8.89 26.18
CA VAL A 41 4.32 8.67 26.42
C VAL A 41 5.04 9.97 26.80
N GLY A 42 4.68 11.08 26.14
CA GLY A 42 5.21 12.40 26.47
C GLY A 42 4.87 12.83 27.90
N LEU A 43 3.62 12.62 28.34
CA LEU A 43 3.17 12.94 29.70
C LEU A 43 3.82 12.03 30.74
N LEU A 44 3.88 10.72 30.49
CA LEU A 44 4.55 9.76 31.38
C LEU A 44 6.03 10.09 31.60
N GLY A 45 6.69 10.66 30.58
CA GLY A 45 8.06 11.13 30.71
C GLY A 45 8.18 12.49 31.39
N ALA A 46 7.41 13.48 30.94
CA ALA A 46 7.55 14.87 31.37
C ALA A 46 7.04 15.14 32.80
N VAL A 47 5.97 14.47 33.24
CA VAL A 47 5.37 14.69 34.57
C VAL A 47 6.31 14.30 35.73
N PRO A 48 6.85 13.06 35.81
CA PRO A 48 7.77 12.70 36.89
C PRO A 48 9.06 13.52 36.81
N PHE A 49 9.47 13.93 35.62
CA PHE A 49 10.64 14.77 35.42
C PHE A 49 10.43 16.19 35.99
N GLY A 50 9.31 16.83 35.66
CA GLY A 50 8.94 18.13 36.21
C GLY A 50 8.82 18.09 37.73
N ALA A 51 8.23 17.02 38.28
CA ALA A 51 8.16 16.83 39.73
C ALA A 51 9.55 16.72 40.38
N LEU A 52 10.49 15.97 39.77
CA LEU A 52 11.87 15.86 40.24
C LEU A 52 12.63 17.18 40.15
N SER A 53 12.47 17.95 39.07
CA SER A 53 13.14 19.26 38.91
C SER A 53 12.64 20.30 39.92
N ILE A 54 11.32 20.33 40.17
CA ILE A 54 10.73 21.23 41.18
C ILE A 54 11.21 20.84 42.58
N ALA A 55 11.28 19.54 42.89
CA ALA A 55 11.75 19.06 44.19
C ALA A 55 13.26 19.31 44.41
N ALA A 56 14.07 19.24 43.35
CA ALA A 56 15.52 19.45 43.42
C ALA A 56 15.93 20.92 43.47
N GLY A 57 15.07 21.85 43.02
CA GLY A 57 15.34 23.29 43.05
C GLY A 57 16.43 23.78 42.09
N ASP A 58 17.01 22.89 41.28
CA ASP A 58 18.03 23.18 40.28
C ASP A 58 17.83 22.31 39.02
N ILE A 59 18.16 22.86 37.85
CA ILE A 59 18.06 22.17 36.56
C ILE A 59 19.48 21.88 36.07
N ASP A 60 20.00 20.71 36.42
CA ASP A 60 21.27 20.21 35.88
C ASP A 60 21.16 20.04 34.35
N VAL A 61 22.21 20.40 33.61
CA VAL A 61 22.34 20.15 32.17
C VAL A 61 22.10 18.68 31.84
N ARG A 62 22.51 17.75 32.71
CA ARG A 62 22.24 16.31 32.54
C ARG A 62 20.75 15.98 32.57
N LEU A 63 20.00 16.65 33.45
CA LEU A 63 18.56 16.52 33.52
C LEU A 63 17.92 17.06 32.22
N PHE A 64 18.36 18.23 31.76
CA PHE A 64 17.86 18.81 30.52
C PHE A 64 18.09 17.93 29.27
N VAL A 65 19.28 17.32 29.14
CA VAL A 65 19.58 16.36 28.06
C VAL A 65 18.74 15.08 28.18
N GLY A 66 18.46 14.64 29.41
CA GLY A 66 17.56 13.51 29.68
C GLY A 66 16.15 13.73 29.14
N VAL A 67 15.57 14.92 29.36
CA VAL A 67 14.24 15.29 28.84
C VAL A 67 14.20 15.33 27.32
N ILE A 68 15.20 15.97 26.70
CA ILE A 68 15.27 16.06 25.24
C ILE A 68 15.30 14.65 24.65
N SER A 69 16.14 13.78 25.21
CA SER A 69 16.27 12.38 24.77
C SER A 69 14.95 11.61 24.92
N LEU A 70 14.24 11.83 26.03
CA LEU A 70 12.95 11.20 26.32
C LEU A 70 11.83 11.69 25.38
N LEU A 71 11.91 12.94 24.92
CA LEU A 71 10.94 13.53 24.00
C LEU A 71 11.14 13.12 22.53
N VAL A 72 12.29 12.54 22.15
CA VAL A 72 12.53 12.08 20.77
C VAL A 72 11.48 11.08 20.32
N VAL A 73 11.16 10.11 21.17
CA VAL A 73 10.17 9.05 20.87
C VAL A 73 8.76 9.62 20.65
N PRO A 74 8.16 10.39 21.57
CA PRO A 74 6.83 10.95 21.37
C PRO A 74 6.79 11.95 20.19
N VAL A 75 7.85 12.74 19.96
CA VAL A 75 7.93 13.61 18.77
C VAL A 75 7.91 12.78 17.48
N ALA A 76 8.72 11.71 17.41
CA ALA A 76 8.74 10.82 16.25
C ALA A 76 7.38 10.16 15.99
N LEU A 77 6.70 9.70 17.04
CA LEU A 77 5.35 9.13 16.96
C LEU A 77 4.32 10.16 16.47
N GLY A 78 4.39 11.39 16.97
CA GLY A 78 3.52 12.49 16.54
C GLY A 78 3.73 12.83 15.06
N VAL A 79 4.98 12.94 14.60
CA VAL A 79 5.31 13.18 13.19
C VAL A 79 4.81 12.04 12.30
N LEU A 80 4.97 10.78 12.72
CA LEU A 80 4.46 9.63 11.99
C LEU A 80 2.93 9.63 11.91
N GLY A 81 2.24 9.93 13.01
CA GLY A 81 0.78 10.04 13.04
C GLY A 81 0.26 11.13 12.11
N VAL A 82 0.85 12.33 12.15
CA VAL A 82 0.50 13.44 11.24
C VAL A 82 0.80 13.07 9.79
N ARG A 83 1.96 12.47 9.50
CA ARG A 83 2.32 12.03 8.16
C ARG A 83 1.33 11.00 7.64
N GLN A 84 0.86 10.08 8.50
CA GLN A 84 -0.15 9.09 8.13
C GLN A 84 -1.51 9.74 7.82
N LEU A 85 -1.92 10.75 8.60
CA LEU A 85 -3.15 11.51 8.35
C LEU A 85 -3.10 12.34 7.06
N ARG A 86 -1.91 12.81 6.66
CA ARG A 86 -1.72 13.60 5.43
C ARG A 86 -1.54 12.75 4.17
N ARG A 87 -1.34 11.44 4.27
CA ARG A 87 -1.19 10.58 3.10
C ARG A 87 -2.51 10.46 2.36
N ARG A 88 -2.50 10.83 1.08
CA ARG A 88 -3.56 10.51 0.13
C ARG A 88 -3.12 9.27 -0.63
N LEU A 89 -3.78 8.13 -0.41
CA LEU A 89 -3.62 7.01 -1.34
C LEU A 89 -4.26 7.39 -2.67
N ARG A 90 -3.50 7.19 -3.74
CA ARG A 90 -4.08 7.19 -5.08
C ARG A 90 -4.28 5.75 -5.49
N THR A 91 -5.54 5.36 -5.57
CA THR A 91 -5.91 4.11 -6.24
C THR A 91 -5.91 4.38 -7.75
N PRO A 92 -5.17 3.61 -8.55
CA PRO A 92 -5.23 3.76 -10.00
C PRO A 92 -6.61 3.38 -10.54
N GLU A 93 -7.02 3.98 -11.64
CA GLU A 93 -8.33 3.78 -12.27
C GLU A 93 -8.45 2.42 -12.98
N PHE A 94 -7.32 1.87 -13.42
CA PHE A 94 -7.23 0.58 -14.08
C PHE A 94 -6.37 -0.40 -13.29
N ALA A 95 -6.63 -1.68 -13.44
CA ALA A 95 -5.91 -2.77 -12.78
C ALA A 95 -4.78 -3.31 -13.66
N VAL A 96 -5.07 -3.51 -14.95
CA VAL A 96 -4.09 -3.93 -15.96
C VAL A 96 -4.53 -3.45 -17.34
N VAL A 97 -3.57 -3.12 -18.20
CA VAL A 97 -3.83 -2.86 -19.63
C VAL A 97 -3.09 -3.91 -20.43
N ILE A 98 -3.82 -4.68 -21.24
CA ILE A 98 -3.27 -5.68 -22.17
C ILE A 98 -3.30 -5.06 -23.57
N ALA A 99 -2.15 -4.51 -23.96
CA ALA A 99 -1.90 -4.00 -25.31
C ALA A 99 -1.43 -5.14 -26.24
N PRO A 100 -1.39 -4.93 -27.58
CA PRO A 100 -0.90 -5.93 -28.52
C PRO A 100 0.52 -6.47 -28.19
N GLY A 101 1.45 -5.59 -27.79
CA GLY A 101 2.83 -5.98 -27.46
C GLY A 101 3.19 -6.02 -25.98
N ALA A 102 2.33 -5.49 -25.09
CA ALA A 102 2.70 -5.28 -23.69
C ALA A 102 1.53 -5.46 -22.71
N VAL A 103 1.86 -5.86 -21.49
CA VAL A 103 0.98 -5.91 -20.33
C VAL A 103 1.47 -4.87 -19.34
N ARG A 104 0.66 -3.85 -19.08
CA ARG A 104 1.02 -2.72 -18.22
C ARG A 104 0.29 -2.80 -16.89
N PHE A 105 1.05 -2.70 -15.81
CA PHE A 105 0.57 -2.61 -14.45
C PHE A 105 0.81 -1.21 -13.91
N PRO A 106 -0.21 -0.52 -13.39
CA PRO A 106 -0.03 0.79 -12.81
C PRO A 106 0.71 0.72 -11.47
N ALA A 107 1.23 1.88 -11.05
CA ALA A 107 1.85 2.02 -9.74
C ALA A 107 0.80 2.03 -8.63
N LEU A 108 0.91 1.10 -7.69
CA LEU A 108 0.01 0.98 -6.54
C LEU A 108 0.63 1.53 -5.26
N ASP A 109 -0.10 2.41 -4.57
CA ASP A 109 0.27 2.84 -3.23
C ASP A 109 -0.05 1.75 -2.21
N ARG A 110 0.93 1.38 -1.38
CA ARG A 110 0.68 0.45 -0.26
C ARG A 110 0.07 1.23 0.91
N PRO A 111 -0.90 0.62 1.64
CA PRO A 111 -1.52 1.25 2.80
C PRO A 111 -0.55 1.46 3.97
N SER A 112 0.55 0.70 4.02
CA SER A 112 1.57 0.85 5.05
C SER A 112 2.51 2.01 4.77
N ALA A 113 2.75 2.84 5.80
CA ALA A 113 3.73 3.91 5.73
C ALA A 113 5.17 3.43 5.55
N PHE A 114 5.43 2.18 5.95
CA PHE A 114 6.74 1.55 6.01
C PHE A 114 7.08 0.73 4.77
N LEU A 115 6.09 0.41 3.92
CA LEU A 115 6.34 -0.35 2.71
C LEU A 115 6.51 0.59 1.51
N PRO A 116 7.51 0.33 0.65
CA PRO A 116 7.70 1.13 -0.55
C PRO A 116 6.49 0.99 -1.49
N ARG A 117 6.25 2.05 -2.26
CA ARG A 117 5.25 2.06 -3.33
C ARG A 117 5.57 0.96 -4.34
N ILE A 118 4.53 0.26 -4.79
CA ILE A 118 4.65 -0.69 -5.88
C ILE A 118 4.79 0.12 -7.17
N ARG A 119 5.92 -0.04 -7.87
CA ARG A 119 6.19 0.71 -9.10
C ARG A 119 5.27 0.23 -10.23
N ALA A 120 5.04 1.13 -11.20
CA ALA A 120 4.47 0.75 -12.48
C ALA A 120 5.45 -0.20 -13.17
N GLU A 121 4.91 -1.23 -13.81
CA GLU A 121 5.69 -2.22 -14.54
C GLU A 121 5.05 -2.44 -15.91
N GLU A 122 5.90 -2.59 -16.92
CA GLU A 122 5.50 -2.94 -18.27
C GLU A 122 6.21 -4.25 -18.63
N TRP A 123 5.41 -5.24 -18.98
CA TRP A 123 5.86 -6.59 -19.29
C TRP A 123 5.56 -6.87 -20.77
N GLU A 124 6.45 -7.58 -21.45
CA GLU A 124 6.17 -8.05 -22.82
C GLU A 124 5.04 -9.07 -22.80
N ARG A 125 4.10 -8.96 -23.74
CA ARG A 125 2.94 -9.85 -23.78
C ARG A 125 3.33 -11.30 -24.05
N GLU A 126 4.22 -11.54 -25.03
CA GLU A 126 4.61 -12.89 -25.45
C GLU A 126 5.25 -13.73 -24.33
N GLY A 127 5.94 -13.07 -23.38
CA GLY A 127 6.57 -13.72 -22.24
C GLY A 127 5.72 -13.72 -20.96
N THR A 128 4.47 -13.27 -21.03
CA THR A 128 3.58 -13.11 -19.86
C THR A 128 2.42 -14.10 -19.92
N SER A 129 2.27 -14.90 -18.88
CA SER A 129 1.10 -15.76 -18.67
C SER A 129 0.24 -15.25 -17.52
N ALA A 130 -1.06 -15.58 -17.54
CA ALA A 130 -1.95 -15.36 -16.43
C ALA A 130 -2.68 -16.64 -16.05
N GLU A 131 -2.86 -16.85 -14.75
CA GLU A 131 -3.59 -17.98 -14.19
C GLU A 131 -4.60 -17.49 -13.15
N ILE A 132 -5.76 -18.15 -13.09
CA ILE A 132 -6.75 -17.90 -12.05
C ILE A 132 -6.42 -18.80 -10.87
N VAL A 133 -6.00 -18.20 -9.76
CA VAL A 133 -5.81 -18.89 -8.49
C VAL A 133 -7.11 -18.78 -7.72
N SER A 134 -7.78 -19.93 -7.55
CA SER A 134 -9.01 -20.04 -6.76
C SER A 134 -8.78 -19.65 -5.30
N ALA A 135 -9.83 -19.14 -4.67
CA ALA A 135 -9.80 -18.82 -3.24
C ALA A 135 -9.44 -20.08 -2.42
N SER A 136 -8.53 -19.91 -1.46
CA SER A 136 -8.10 -20.99 -0.57
C SER A 136 -7.83 -20.46 0.82
N GLY A 137 -8.59 -20.93 1.80
CA GLY A 137 -8.53 -20.45 3.18
C GLY A 137 -8.77 -18.94 3.28
N LEU A 138 -7.76 -18.21 3.77
CA LEU A 138 -7.78 -16.75 3.89
C LEU A 138 -7.40 -16.01 2.59
N GLN A 139 -7.02 -16.73 1.53
CA GLN A 139 -6.66 -16.13 0.25
C GLN A 139 -7.91 -15.99 -0.62
N ALA A 140 -8.23 -14.76 -0.99
CA ALA A 140 -9.26 -14.48 -1.99
C ALA A 140 -8.81 -14.99 -3.37
N ALA A 141 -9.79 -15.26 -4.24
CA ALA A 141 -9.52 -15.61 -5.63
C ALA A 141 -8.77 -14.46 -6.31
N ARG A 142 -7.81 -14.79 -7.16
CA ARG A 142 -6.95 -13.79 -7.82
C ARG A 142 -6.48 -14.24 -9.18
N VAL A 143 -6.17 -13.27 -10.03
CA VAL A 143 -5.44 -13.47 -11.27
C VAL A 143 -3.96 -13.26 -10.99
N GLU A 144 -3.14 -14.28 -11.18
CA GLU A 144 -1.68 -14.24 -11.02
C GLU A 144 -1.04 -14.15 -12.41
N PHE A 145 -0.40 -13.03 -12.67
CA PHE A 145 0.43 -12.80 -13.86
C PHE A 145 1.85 -13.21 -13.55
N THR A 146 2.45 -13.98 -14.44
CA THR A 146 3.84 -14.41 -14.33
C THR A 146 4.61 -14.08 -15.60
N ARG A 147 5.80 -13.52 -15.45
CA ARG A 147 6.76 -13.31 -16.54
C ARG A 147 8.10 -13.89 -16.14
N LEU A 148 8.73 -14.60 -17.06
CA LEU A 148 10.09 -15.09 -16.87
C LEU A 148 11.04 -14.06 -17.49
N ASP A 149 11.76 -13.33 -16.65
CA ASP A 149 12.67 -12.27 -17.06
C ASP A 149 14.09 -12.70 -16.72
N SER A 150 14.92 -12.95 -17.74
CA SER A 150 16.36 -13.22 -17.59
C SER A 150 16.71 -14.24 -16.47
N GLY A 151 15.92 -15.32 -16.38
CA GLY A 151 16.09 -16.40 -15.40
C GLY A 151 15.40 -16.19 -14.04
N ARG A 152 14.72 -15.06 -13.82
CA ARG A 152 13.92 -14.79 -12.62
C ARG A 152 12.43 -14.66 -12.97
N SER A 153 11.60 -15.45 -12.28
CA SER A 153 10.14 -15.31 -12.37
C SER A 153 9.68 -14.05 -11.62
N ARG A 154 9.10 -13.11 -12.36
CA ARG A 154 8.35 -11.96 -11.84
C ARG A 154 6.89 -12.33 -11.74
N ARG A 155 6.24 -11.90 -10.65
CA ARG A 155 4.83 -12.18 -10.40
C ARG A 155 4.07 -10.94 -9.96
N ARG A 156 2.85 -10.80 -10.46
CA ARG A 156 1.89 -9.77 -10.08
C ARG A 156 0.55 -10.43 -9.86
N SER A 157 -0.16 -10.01 -8.83
CA SER A 157 -1.47 -10.55 -8.50
C SER A 157 -2.51 -9.43 -8.42
N ILE A 158 -3.70 -9.74 -8.91
CA ILE A 158 -4.87 -8.85 -8.86
C ILE A 158 -6.02 -9.67 -8.29
N ALA A 159 -6.71 -9.14 -7.28
CA ALA A 159 -7.82 -9.83 -6.65
C ALA A 159 -9.03 -9.88 -7.60
N ALA A 160 -9.58 -11.07 -7.80
CA ALA A 160 -10.61 -11.33 -8.81
C ALA A 160 -11.96 -10.66 -8.50
N ASP A 161 -12.21 -10.37 -7.22
CA ASP A 161 -13.39 -9.70 -6.70
C ASP A 161 -13.32 -8.17 -6.79
N THR A 162 -12.18 -7.62 -7.23
CA THR A 162 -11.96 -6.17 -7.32
C THR A 162 -11.99 -5.62 -8.73
N ILE A 163 -12.13 -6.46 -9.75
CA ILE A 163 -12.08 -6.09 -11.17
C ILE A 163 -13.49 -6.10 -11.78
N ASP A 164 -13.70 -5.25 -12.79
CA ASP A 164 -14.99 -5.08 -13.48
C ASP A 164 -15.27 -6.14 -14.56
N VAL A 165 -14.27 -6.96 -14.89
CA VAL A 165 -14.34 -8.01 -15.92
C VAL A 165 -14.10 -9.39 -15.31
N ASP A 166 -14.76 -10.43 -15.87
CA ASP A 166 -14.51 -11.82 -15.48
C ASP A 166 -13.02 -12.19 -15.67
N PRO A 167 -12.34 -12.71 -14.63
CA PRO A 167 -10.97 -13.22 -14.69
C PRO A 167 -10.65 -14.11 -15.90
N ARG A 168 -11.63 -14.88 -16.38
CA ARG A 168 -11.46 -15.78 -17.54
C ARG A 168 -11.17 -15.00 -18.82
N VAL A 169 -11.84 -13.87 -19.01
CA VAL A 169 -11.63 -13.01 -20.19
C VAL A 169 -10.21 -12.46 -20.22
N ILE A 170 -9.61 -12.19 -19.05
CA ILE A 170 -8.22 -11.72 -18.94
C ILE A 170 -7.23 -12.82 -19.35
N VAL A 171 -7.45 -14.04 -18.87
CA VAL A 171 -6.61 -15.20 -19.23
C VAL A 171 -6.74 -15.50 -20.72
N ASP A 172 -7.95 -15.48 -21.26
CA ASP A 172 -8.21 -15.71 -22.66
C ASP A 172 -7.57 -14.61 -23.53
N ALA A 173 -7.67 -13.34 -23.14
CA ALA A 173 -7.02 -12.23 -23.83
C ALA A 173 -5.50 -12.43 -23.93
N LEU A 174 -4.85 -12.98 -22.90
CA LEU A 174 -3.41 -13.28 -22.95
C LEU A 174 -3.08 -14.53 -23.77
N ARG A 175 -3.96 -15.53 -23.79
CA ARG A 175 -3.79 -16.76 -24.60
C ARG A 175 -4.04 -16.55 -26.09
N SER A 176 -4.97 -15.66 -26.45
CA SER A 176 -5.31 -15.33 -27.83
C SER A 176 -4.29 -14.40 -28.52
N ALA A 177 -3.03 -14.39 -28.07
CA ALA A 177 -1.99 -13.60 -28.72
C ALA A 177 -1.96 -13.92 -30.24
N PRO A 178 -1.89 -12.90 -31.11
CA PRO A 178 -1.77 -13.13 -32.54
C PRO A 178 -0.45 -13.85 -32.77
N THR A 179 -0.52 -15.15 -33.09
CA THR A 179 0.59 -15.85 -33.73
C THR A 179 0.88 -15.11 -35.01
N SER A 180 2.01 -14.39 -35.04
CA SER A 180 2.61 -13.84 -36.26
C SER A 180 2.90 -14.95 -37.26
#